data_AF-A0A7J4G5N0-F1
#
_entry.id   AF-A0A7J4G5N0-F1
#
_cell.length_a   1.000
_cell.length_b   1.000
_cell.length_c   1.000
_cell.angle_alpha   90.00
_cell.angle_beta   90.00
_cell.angle_gamma   90.00
#
_symmetry.space_group_name_H-M   'P 1'
#
loop_
_entity.id
_entity.type
_entity.pdbx_description
1 polymer ?
#
loop_
_entity_poly.entity_id
_entity_poly.type
_entity_poly.pdbx_seq_one_letter_code
_entity_poly.pdbx_strand_id
1 'polypeptide(L)'
;MEQHANVRNTTLEPSPWWLKGAAIAIALFSLPLIANIIFSMATPFLLDLIPSSEEICGGDPQTTGEEQEDWQTCMDEMDVIIDYFNEIETSGVMNATGIYSAILLLISIPAIVLLWTGDRELGIKLAWAYIAINFLGGMYTTWLYLSIGMIPLGPEAEAALPFSESIIAASSYAQIGTCNLIFTGLLVMVSQKSKPQTNLVIPSAFHQQNKPGQH
;
A
#
# COMPACT_ATOMS: atom_id res chain seq x y z
N MET A 1 19.88 -42.78 -43.26
CA MET A 1 18.67 -41.95 -43.43
C MET A 1 18.19 -41.56 -42.05
N GLU A 2 18.69 -40.45 -41.54
CA GLU A 2 18.28 -39.90 -40.25
C GLU A 2 16.83 -39.41 -40.38
N GLN A 3 15.90 -40.16 -39.78
CA GLN A 3 14.54 -39.68 -39.59
C GLN A 3 14.60 -38.56 -38.55
N HIS A 4 14.62 -37.31 -39.04
CA HIS A 4 14.34 -36.15 -38.21
C HIS A 4 12.94 -36.32 -37.61
N ALA A 5 12.89 -36.74 -36.35
CA ALA A 5 11.66 -36.73 -35.56
C ALA A 5 11.13 -35.29 -35.58
N ASN A 6 9.99 -35.10 -36.25
CA ASN A 6 9.29 -33.83 -36.27
C ASN A 6 8.71 -33.59 -34.87
N VAL A 7 9.52 -33.02 -33.98
CA VAL A 7 9.11 -32.57 -32.65
C VAL A 7 8.19 -31.38 -32.87
N ARG A 8 6.89 -31.65 -32.94
CA ARG A 8 5.87 -30.59 -32.92
C ARG A 8 5.98 -29.91 -31.57
N ASN A 9 6.61 -28.74 -31.51
CA ASN A 9 6.63 -27.86 -30.35
C ASN A 9 5.19 -27.45 -30.04
N THR A 10 4.47 -28.24 -29.24
CA THR A 10 3.21 -27.83 -28.66
C THR A 10 3.52 -27.10 -27.35
N THR A 11 4.12 -25.91 -27.47
CA THR A 11 4.20 -24.99 -26.33
C THR A 11 2.77 -24.62 -25.97
N LEU A 12 2.29 -25.05 -24.80
CA LEU A 12 1.04 -24.52 -24.28
C LEU A 12 1.27 -23.04 -23.97
N GLU A 13 0.58 -22.17 -24.72
CA GLU A 13 0.58 -20.75 -24.41
C GLU A 13 -0.10 -20.54 -23.05
N PRO A 14 0.56 -19.81 -22.13
CA PRO A 14 0.00 -19.52 -20.82
C PRO A 14 -1.22 -18.60 -20.96
N SER A 15 -2.21 -18.78 -20.09
CA SER A 15 -3.42 -17.95 -20.12
C SER A 15 -3.07 -16.46 -19.93
N PRO A 16 -3.55 -15.56 -20.81
CA PRO A 16 -3.27 -14.13 -20.71
C PRO A 16 -3.90 -13.49 -19.46
N TRP A 17 -4.87 -14.16 -18.83
CA TRP A 17 -5.57 -13.68 -17.64
C TRP A 17 -4.68 -13.62 -16.39
N TRP A 18 -3.54 -14.32 -16.35
CA TRP A 18 -2.61 -14.17 -15.23
C TRP A 18 -2.01 -12.76 -15.15
N LEU A 19 -1.58 -12.21 -16.28
CA LEU A 19 -1.02 -10.86 -16.35
C LEU A 19 -2.10 -9.80 -16.22
N LYS A 20 -3.25 -9.99 -16.89
CA LYS A 20 -4.40 -9.08 -16.75
C LYS A 20 -4.94 -9.04 -15.31
N GLY A 21 -4.96 -10.18 -14.62
CA GLY A 21 -5.33 -10.25 -13.21
C GLY A 21 -4.39 -9.46 -12.31
N ALA A 22 -3.08 -9.54 -12.55
CA ALA A 22 -2.09 -8.72 -11.84
C ALA A 22 -2.29 -7.22 -12.13
N ALA A 23 -2.59 -6.85 -13.38
CA ALA A 23 -2.90 -5.46 -13.75
C ALA A 23 -4.12 -4.94 -12.99
N ILE A 24 -5.20 -5.73 -12.91
CA ILE A 24 -6.42 -5.38 -12.16
C ILE A 24 -6.11 -5.21 -10.68
N ALA A 25 -5.32 -6.10 -10.08
CA ALA A 25 -4.91 -5.97 -8.70
C ALA A 25 -4.15 -4.66 -8.47
N ILE A 26 -3.09 -4.39 -9.22
CA ILE A 26 -2.31 -3.14 -9.08
C ILE A 26 -3.21 -1.91 -9.27
N ALA A 27 -4.13 -1.93 -10.22
CA ALA A 27 -5.08 -0.84 -10.43
C ALA A 27 -5.95 -0.59 -9.19
N LEU A 28 -6.61 -1.64 -8.66
CA LEU A 28 -7.49 -1.52 -7.50
C LEU A 28 -6.76 -0.99 -6.27
N PHE A 29 -5.56 -1.48 -6.00
CA PHE A 29 -4.76 -1.04 -4.86
C PHE A 29 -4.08 0.32 -5.07
N SER A 30 -4.05 0.83 -6.29
CA SER A 30 -3.57 2.19 -6.57
C SER A 30 -4.66 3.26 -6.43
N LEU A 31 -5.95 2.89 -6.43
CA LEU A 31 -7.04 3.86 -6.28
C LEU A 31 -6.98 4.66 -4.97
N PRO A 32 -6.72 4.06 -3.79
CA PRO A 32 -6.58 4.81 -2.54
C PRO A 32 -5.44 5.83 -2.56
N LEU A 33 -4.41 5.63 -3.40
CA LEU A 33 -3.29 6.58 -3.51
C LEU A 33 -3.76 7.94 -4.00
N ILE A 34 -4.77 7.99 -4.88
CA ILE A 34 -5.34 9.24 -5.37
C ILE A 34 -6.01 10.00 -4.21
N ALA A 35 -6.77 9.29 -3.37
CA ALA A 35 -7.39 9.89 -2.19
C ALA A 35 -6.33 10.42 -1.21
N ASN A 36 -5.25 9.66 -0.98
CA ASN A 36 -4.15 10.11 -0.13
C ASN A 36 -3.47 11.37 -0.66
N ILE A 37 -3.25 11.48 -1.97
CA ILE A 37 -2.70 12.70 -2.60
C ILE A 37 -3.64 13.89 -2.35
N ILE A 38 -4.94 13.72 -2.64
CA ILE A 38 -5.95 14.77 -2.45
C ILE A 38 -5.98 15.21 -0.99
N PHE A 39 -6.03 14.26 -0.04
CA PHE A 39 -6.08 14.55 1.38
C PHE A 39 -4.82 15.26 1.87
N SER A 40 -3.64 14.80 1.42
CA SER A 40 -2.36 15.44 1.75
C SER A 40 -2.29 16.89 1.26
N MET A 41 -2.81 17.17 0.06
CA MET A 41 -2.88 18.52 -0.48
C MET A 41 -3.95 19.39 0.21
N ALA A 42 -5.05 18.76 0.65
CA ALA A 42 -6.14 19.45 1.32
C ALA A 42 -5.85 19.74 2.81
N THR A 43 -4.84 19.10 3.41
CA THR A 43 -4.60 19.18 4.86
C THR A 43 -4.45 20.62 5.38
N PRO A 44 -3.66 21.52 4.76
CA PRO A 44 -3.53 22.89 5.26
C PRO A 44 -4.90 23.59 5.35
N PHE A 45 -5.73 23.46 4.32
CA PHE A 45 -7.08 24.01 4.31
C PHE A 45 -7.99 23.36 5.35
N LEU A 46 -7.82 22.07 5.65
CA LEU A 46 -8.59 21.38 6.67
C LEU A 46 -8.19 21.80 8.09
N LEU A 47 -6.92 22.14 8.30
CA LEU A 47 -6.42 22.62 9.58
C LEU A 47 -6.87 24.06 9.86
N ASP A 48 -6.95 24.91 8.83
CA ASP A 48 -7.55 26.25 8.93
C ASP A 48 -9.04 26.22 9.36
N LEU A 49 -9.72 25.07 9.23
CA LEU A 49 -11.10 24.88 9.67
C LEU A 49 -11.22 24.54 11.16
N ILE A 50 -10.11 24.25 11.85
CA ILE A 50 -10.12 23.96 13.29
C ILE A 50 -10.30 25.29 14.04
N PRO A 51 -11.41 25.45 14.80
CA PRO A 51 -11.63 26.67 15.56
C PRO A 51 -10.58 26.83 16.65
N SER A 52 -10.24 28.08 16.96
CA SER A 52 -9.31 28.39 18.05
C SER A 52 -9.84 27.95 19.42
N SER A 53 -8.96 27.75 20.39
CA SER A 53 -9.34 27.42 21.77
C SER A 53 -10.29 28.45 22.37
N GLU A 54 -10.09 29.75 22.11
CA GLU A 54 -11.01 30.82 22.52
C GLU A 54 -12.42 30.71 21.89
N GLU A 55 -12.52 30.22 20.65
CA GLU A 55 -13.82 30.02 19.98
C GLU A 55 -14.58 28.82 20.56
N ILE A 56 -13.86 27.80 21.03
CA ILE A 56 -14.44 26.59 21.63
C ILE A 56 -14.78 26.82 23.12
N CYS A 57 -13.82 27.30 23.91
CA CYS A 57 -13.92 27.48 25.35
C CYS A 57 -14.59 28.80 25.77
N GLY A 58 -14.74 29.74 24.82
CA GLY A 58 -15.23 31.08 25.10
C GLY A 58 -14.15 32.00 25.68
N GLY A 59 -14.50 33.27 25.87
CA GLY A 59 -13.60 34.25 26.47
C GLY A 59 -13.41 34.05 27.97
N ASP A 60 -12.29 34.56 28.50
CA ASP A 60 -11.96 34.54 29.93
C ASP A 60 -13.14 35.10 30.77
N PRO A 61 -13.69 34.31 31.71
CA PRO A 61 -14.82 34.74 32.52
C PRO A 61 -14.47 35.90 33.45
N GLN A 62 -13.19 36.23 33.65
CA GLN A 62 -12.71 37.29 34.55
C GLN A 62 -13.22 37.11 35.99
N THR A 63 -13.45 35.86 36.40
CA THR A 63 -13.89 35.50 37.75
C THR A 63 -12.75 34.84 38.52
N THR A 64 -12.94 34.66 39.82
CA THR A 64 -12.02 33.86 40.65
C THR A 64 -12.83 32.74 41.29
N GLY A 65 -12.62 31.50 40.84
CA GLY A 65 -13.36 30.33 41.33
C GLY A 65 -13.42 29.20 40.31
N GLU A 66 -14.38 28.29 40.51
CA GLU A 66 -14.62 27.08 39.70
C GLU A 66 -14.75 27.39 38.21
N GLU A 67 -15.48 28.46 37.83
CA GLU A 67 -15.61 28.87 36.43
C GLU A 67 -14.28 29.24 35.76
N GLN A 68 -13.32 29.80 36.52
CA GLN A 68 -11.98 30.11 36.01
C GLN A 68 -11.15 28.84 35.82
N GLU A 69 -11.28 27.87 36.73
CA GLU A 69 -10.58 26.59 36.70
C GLU A 69 -11.08 25.71 35.55
N ASP A 70 -12.40 25.66 35.34
CA ASP A 70 -13.03 24.97 34.21
C ASP A 70 -12.61 25.58 32.86
N TRP A 71 -12.59 26.92 32.77
CA TRP A 71 -12.14 27.61 31.57
C TRP A 71 -10.65 27.36 31.28
N GLN A 72 -9.79 27.41 32.29
CA GLN A 72 -8.36 27.10 32.15
C GLN A 72 -8.15 25.65 31.70
N THR A 73 -8.87 24.70 32.28
CA THR A 73 -8.79 23.29 31.88
C THR A 73 -9.21 23.10 30.42
N CYS A 74 -10.29 23.74 29.99
CA CYS A 74 -10.73 23.71 28.59
C CYS A 74 -9.66 24.29 27.66
N MET A 75 -9.10 25.45 27.99
CA MET A 75 -8.07 26.11 27.19
C MET A 75 -6.82 25.22 27.07
N ASP A 76 -6.32 24.68 28.18
CA ASP A 76 -5.14 23.82 28.20
C ASP A 76 -5.35 22.55 27.35
N GLU A 77 -6.53 21.92 27.43
CA GLU A 77 -6.86 20.75 26.61
C GLU A 77 -6.94 21.08 25.12
N MET A 78 -7.59 22.20 24.76
CA MET A 78 -7.75 22.60 23.36
C MET A 78 -6.43 23.08 22.74
N ASP A 79 -5.61 23.81 23.48
CA ASP A 79 -4.29 24.27 23.02
C ASP A 79 -3.38 23.07 22.73
N VAL A 80 -3.39 22.05 23.59
CA VAL A 80 -2.64 20.79 23.37
C VAL A 80 -3.11 20.07 22.09
N ILE A 81 -4.42 20.04 21.82
CA ILE A 81 -4.97 19.44 20.59
C ILE A 81 -4.59 20.26 19.36
N ILE A 82 -4.69 21.60 19.42
CA ILE A 82 -4.34 22.50 18.32
C ILE A 82 -2.84 22.40 18.01
N ASP A 83 -1.98 22.37 19.03
CA ASP A 83 -0.54 22.20 18.87
C ASP A 83 -0.19 20.87 18.20
N TYR A 84 -0.88 19.78 18.56
CA TYR A 84 -0.71 18.49 17.88
C TYR A 84 -1.04 18.59 16.37
N PHE A 85 -2.12 19.29 16.00
CA PHE A 85 -2.48 19.49 14.59
C PHE A 85 -1.48 20.39 13.85
N ASN A 86 -0.96 21.43 14.52
CA ASN A 86 0.11 22.27 13.99
C ASN A 86 1.41 21.47 13.79
N GLU A 87 1.69 20.50 14.65
CA GLU A 87 2.83 19.59 14.49
C GLU A 87 2.65 18.66 13.27
N ILE A 88 1.44 18.17 13.01
CA ILE A 88 1.13 17.44 11.77
C ILE A 88 1.40 18.31 10.53
N GLU A 89 1.04 19.58 10.55
CA GLU A 89 1.30 20.50 9.43
C GLU A 89 2.80 20.72 9.22
N THR A 90 3.51 21.05 10.29
CA THR A 90 4.91 21.50 10.24
C THR A 90 5.92 20.36 10.10
N SER A 91 5.58 19.15 10.56
CA SER A 91 6.42 17.94 10.42
C SER A 91 6.62 17.50 8.96
N GLY A 92 5.77 17.97 8.05
CA GLY A 92 5.80 17.58 6.64
C GLY A 92 5.34 16.13 6.38
N VAL A 93 4.74 15.45 7.37
CA VAL A 93 4.25 14.07 7.23
C VAL A 93 3.22 13.94 6.10
N MET A 94 2.35 14.93 5.95
CA MET A 94 1.33 14.96 4.90
C MET A 94 1.98 15.14 3.53
N ASN A 95 2.97 16.04 3.41
CA ASN A 95 3.72 16.23 2.18
C ASN A 95 4.49 14.96 1.79
N ALA A 96 5.15 14.31 2.74
CA ALA A 96 5.85 13.05 2.51
C ALA A 96 4.88 11.94 2.04
N THR A 97 3.70 11.84 2.67
CA THR A 97 2.65 10.89 2.31
C THR A 97 2.08 11.14 0.92
N GLY A 98 1.85 12.41 0.56
CA GLY A 98 1.41 12.82 -0.77
C GLY A 98 2.45 12.49 -1.85
N ILE A 99 3.72 12.81 -1.62
CA ILE A 99 4.83 12.51 -2.56
C ILE A 99 5.00 11.00 -2.72
N TYR A 100 5.02 10.25 -1.63
CA TYR A 100 5.07 8.78 -1.65
C TYR A 100 3.93 8.20 -2.51
N SER A 101 2.70 8.65 -2.26
CA SER A 101 1.51 8.19 -3.00
C SER A 101 1.60 8.56 -4.48
N ALA A 102 2.11 9.75 -4.81
CA ALA A 102 2.31 10.19 -6.20
C ALA A 102 3.38 9.35 -6.93
N ILE A 103 4.53 9.08 -6.30
CA ILE A 103 5.57 8.22 -6.87
C ILE A 103 5.00 6.82 -7.15
N LEU A 104 4.28 6.25 -6.19
CA LEU A 104 3.74 4.91 -6.31
C LEU A 104 2.67 4.84 -7.41
N LEU A 105 1.85 5.88 -7.56
CA LEU A 105 0.88 6.02 -8.65
C LEU A 105 1.54 6.17 -10.02
N LEU A 106 2.64 6.94 -10.12
CA LEU A 106 3.41 7.08 -11.35
C LEU A 106 4.01 5.75 -11.83
N ILE A 107 4.36 4.86 -10.90
CA ILE A 107 4.88 3.53 -11.21
C ILE A 107 3.76 2.56 -11.55
N SER A 108 2.59 2.69 -10.90
CA SER A 108 1.47 1.78 -11.13
C SER A 108 0.90 1.90 -12.54
N ILE A 109 0.83 3.10 -13.11
CA ILE A 109 0.32 3.33 -14.48
C ILE A 109 1.05 2.49 -15.54
N PRO A 110 2.38 2.61 -15.73
CA PRO A 110 3.10 1.80 -16.71
C PRO A 110 3.04 0.31 -16.36
N ALA A 111 3.09 -0.07 -15.07
CA ALA A 111 2.95 -1.46 -14.66
C ALA A 111 1.61 -2.06 -15.13
N ILE A 112 0.50 -1.34 -14.95
CA ILE A 112 -0.83 -1.74 -15.39
C ILE A 112 -0.86 -1.89 -16.91
N VAL A 113 -0.36 -0.90 -17.66
CA VAL A 113 -0.36 -0.95 -19.13
C VAL A 113 0.43 -2.14 -19.64
N LEU A 114 1.65 -2.37 -19.14
CA LEU A 114 2.53 -3.44 -19.62
C LEU A 114 2.00 -4.83 -19.27
N LEU A 115 1.46 -5.00 -18.07
CA LEU A 115 0.79 -6.25 -17.68
C LEU A 115 -0.48 -6.51 -18.50
N TRP A 116 -1.21 -5.45 -18.87
CA TRP A 116 -2.42 -5.56 -19.67
C TRP A 116 -2.14 -5.91 -21.14
N THR A 117 -1.09 -5.32 -21.72
CA THR A 117 -0.65 -5.59 -23.10
C THR A 117 0.08 -6.93 -23.24
N GLY A 118 0.49 -7.54 -22.13
CA GLY A 118 1.13 -8.86 -22.10
C GLY A 118 2.65 -8.82 -22.14
N ASP A 119 3.28 -7.65 -21.95
CA ASP A 119 4.72 -7.55 -21.74
C ASP A 119 5.09 -8.09 -20.34
N ARG A 120 5.29 -9.40 -20.30
CA ARG A 120 5.54 -10.15 -19.07
C ARG A 120 6.81 -9.69 -18.36
N GLU A 121 7.90 -9.50 -19.10
CA GLU A 121 9.20 -9.26 -18.48
C GLU A 121 9.25 -7.91 -17.80
N LEU A 122 8.84 -6.85 -18.52
CA LEU A 122 8.89 -5.49 -18.00
C LEU A 122 7.74 -5.24 -17.02
N GLY A 123 6.56 -5.79 -17.29
CA GLY A 123 5.40 -5.70 -16.40
C GLY A 123 5.65 -6.34 -15.03
N ILE A 124 6.22 -7.55 -14.97
CA ILE A 124 6.54 -8.21 -13.68
C ILE A 124 7.66 -7.46 -12.95
N LYS A 125 8.69 -6.97 -13.65
CA LYS A 125 9.77 -6.18 -13.02
C LYS A 125 9.22 -4.90 -12.37
N LEU A 126 8.33 -4.18 -13.06
CA LEU A 126 7.67 -3.00 -12.50
C LEU A 126 6.73 -3.34 -11.35
N ALA A 127 6.02 -4.48 -11.41
CA ALA A 127 5.19 -4.94 -10.29
C ALA A 127 6.04 -5.22 -9.03
N TRP A 128 7.23 -5.80 -9.18
CA TRP A 128 8.18 -5.97 -8.07
C TRP A 128 8.68 -4.63 -7.54
N ALA A 129 9.00 -3.68 -8.41
CA ALA A 129 9.40 -2.34 -8.02
C ALA A 129 8.28 -1.62 -7.25
N TYR A 130 7.03 -1.74 -7.73
CA TYR A 130 5.84 -1.23 -7.06
C TYR A 130 5.70 -1.81 -5.64
N ILE A 131 5.80 -3.12 -5.46
CA ILE A 131 5.72 -3.76 -4.13
C ILE A 131 6.86 -3.29 -3.22
N ALA A 132 8.10 -3.22 -3.73
CA ALA A 132 9.25 -2.79 -2.95
C ALA A 132 9.11 -1.34 -2.46
N ILE A 133 8.68 -0.44 -3.34
CA ILE A 133 8.47 0.97 -3.01
C ILE A 133 7.27 1.13 -2.09
N ASN A 134 6.19 0.38 -2.30
CA ASN A 134 5.03 0.39 -1.41
C ASN A 134 5.40 -0.07 0.02
N PHE A 135 6.24 -1.11 0.13
CA PHE A 135 6.72 -1.57 1.42
C PHE A 135 7.63 -0.53 2.09
N LEU A 136 8.71 -0.10 1.42
CA LEU A 136 9.68 0.82 2.01
C LEU A 136 9.07 2.20 2.30
N GLY A 137 8.30 2.73 1.36
CA GLY A 137 7.60 4.00 1.53
C GLY A 137 6.55 3.93 2.61
N GLY A 138 5.76 2.85 2.68
CA GLY A 138 4.81 2.62 3.77
C GLY A 138 5.49 2.54 5.14
N MET A 139 6.60 1.82 5.26
CA MET A 139 7.37 1.76 6.52
C MET A 139 7.87 3.14 6.94
N TYR A 140 8.36 3.93 5.99
CA TYR A 140 8.87 5.29 6.24
C TYR A 140 7.77 6.27 6.63
N THR A 141 6.65 6.31 5.91
CA THR A 141 5.54 7.21 6.24
C THR A 141 4.89 6.84 7.57
N THR A 142 4.74 5.54 7.87
CA THR A 142 4.30 5.10 9.20
C THR A 142 5.27 5.52 10.30
N TRP A 143 6.59 5.40 10.07
CA TRP A 143 7.57 5.90 11.03
C TRP A 143 7.43 7.42 11.27
N LEU A 144 7.22 8.22 10.21
CA LEU A 144 6.97 9.66 10.35
C LEU A 144 5.71 9.93 11.18
N TYR A 145 4.59 9.27 10.88
CA TYR A 145 3.35 9.42 11.65
C TYR A 145 3.54 9.05 13.12
N LEU A 146 4.22 7.95 13.41
CA LEU A 146 4.46 7.51 14.79
C LEU A 146 5.45 8.40 15.54
N SER A 147 6.29 9.17 14.83
CA SER A 147 7.24 10.10 15.46
C SER A 147 6.57 11.37 15.99
N ILE A 148 5.40 11.73 15.46
CA ILE A 148 4.55 12.83 15.95
C ILE A 148 3.81 12.40 17.22
N GLY A 149 3.57 11.10 17.40
CA GLY A 149 2.81 10.57 18.51
C GLY A 149 1.31 10.49 18.21
N MET A 150 0.54 10.12 19.22
CA MET A 150 -0.92 10.02 19.15
C MET A 150 -1.57 11.36 19.51
N ILE A 151 -2.82 11.56 19.06
CA ILE A 151 -3.64 12.67 19.53
C ILE A 151 -3.71 12.59 21.07
N PRO A 152 -3.34 13.65 21.80
CA PRO A 152 -3.46 13.70 23.25
C PRO A 152 -4.95 13.70 23.62
N LEU A 153 -5.39 12.65 24.34
CA LEU A 153 -6.80 12.47 24.74
C LEU A 153 -7.04 12.78 26.23
N GLY A 154 -6.04 13.34 26.91
CA GLY A 154 -6.05 13.64 28.33
C GLY A 154 -5.63 12.47 29.22
N PRO A 155 -5.28 12.76 30.48
CA PRO A 155 -4.65 11.79 31.39
C PRO A 155 -5.55 10.58 31.72
N GLU A 156 -6.88 10.77 31.71
CA GLU A 156 -7.83 9.69 31.98
C GLU A 156 -7.88 8.66 30.83
N ALA A 157 -7.86 9.14 29.58
CA ALA A 157 -7.86 8.29 28.40
C ALA A 157 -6.53 7.54 28.24
N GLU A 158 -5.42 8.20 28.55
CA GLU A 158 -4.08 7.60 28.53
C GLU A 158 -3.92 6.52 29.62
N ALA A 159 -4.45 6.75 30.82
CA ALA A 159 -4.45 5.76 31.90
C ALA A 159 -5.32 4.54 31.58
N ALA A 160 -6.40 4.71 30.83
CA ALA A 160 -7.25 3.61 30.37
C ALA A 160 -6.59 2.74 29.30
N LEU A 161 -5.63 3.30 28.53
CA LEU A 161 -4.99 2.63 27.40
C LEU A 161 -3.44 2.74 27.43
N PRO A 162 -2.78 2.19 28.47
CA PRO A 162 -1.35 2.39 28.72
C PRO A 162 -0.40 1.77 27.66
N PHE A 163 -0.94 1.02 26.70
CA PHE A 163 -0.19 0.39 25.61
C PHE A 163 -0.70 0.80 24.22
N SER A 164 -1.58 1.80 24.12
CA SER A 164 -2.20 2.22 22.86
C SER A 164 -1.17 2.50 21.78
N GLU A 165 -0.15 3.30 22.08
CA GLU A 165 0.89 3.68 21.12
C GLU A 165 1.67 2.47 20.59
N SER A 166 2.08 1.57 21.49
CA SER A 166 2.83 0.36 21.12
C SER A 166 1.97 -0.59 20.28
N ILE A 167 0.69 -0.74 20.61
CA ILE A 167 -0.25 -1.57 19.85
C ILE A 167 -0.50 -0.94 18.47
N ILE A 168 -0.69 0.37 18.39
CA ILE A 168 -0.92 1.10 17.13
C ILE A 168 0.31 1.00 16.24
N ALA A 169 1.51 1.23 16.79
CA ALA A 169 2.76 1.06 16.07
C ALA A 169 2.93 -0.37 15.53
N ALA A 170 2.77 -1.37 16.40
CA ALA A 170 2.88 -2.78 16.02
C ALA A 170 1.86 -3.16 14.95
N SER A 171 0.60 -2.75 15.11
CA SER A 171 -0.48 -3.05 14.16
C SER A 171 -0.25 -2.38 12.80
N SER A 172 0.27 -1.16 12.77
CA SER A 172 0.55 -0.41 11.55
C SER A 172 1.65 -1.08 10.72
N TYR A 173 2.76 -1.46 11.37
CA TYR A 173 3.83 -2.21 10.70
C TYR A 173 3.40 -3.62 10.31
N ALA A 174 2.65 -4.32 11.16
CA ALA A 174 2.14 -5.66 10.86
C ALA A 174 1.17 -5.65 9.66
N GLN A 175 0.31 -4.64 9.56
CA GLN A 175 -0.58 -4.44 8.42
C GLN A 175 0.21 -4.22 7.13
N ILE A 176 1.21 -3.33 7.13
CA ILE A 176 2.06 -3.05 5.95
C ILE A 176 2.78 -4.33 5.51
N GLY A 177 3.39 -5.05 6.46
CA GLY A 177 4.07 -6.32 6.19
C GLY A 177 3.12 -7.34 5.58
N THR A 178 1.96 -7.55 6.21
CA THR A 178 0.97 -8.53 5.75
C THR A 178 0.44 -8.20 4.35
N CYS A 179 0.11 -6.94 4.09
CA CYS A 179 -0.38 -6.50 2.78
C CYS A 179 0.65 -6.76 1.66
N ASN A 180 1.91 -6.39 1.90
CA ASN A 180 2.99 -6.61 0.92
C ASN A 180 3.34 -8.10 0.76
N LEU A 181 3.20 -8.92 1.80
CA LEU A 181 3.35 -10.38 1.71
C LEU A 181 2.27 -11.02 0.83
N ILE A 182 1.00 -10.60 0.97
CA ILE A 182 -0.10 -11.08 0.12
C ILE A 182 0.19 -10.73 -1.34
N PHE A 183 0.58 -9.48 -1.62
CA PHE A 183 0.94 -9.07 -2.97
C PHE A 183 2.11 -9.83 -3.56
N THR A 184 3.15 -10.04 -2.76
CA THR A 184 4.30 -10.84 -3.13
C THR A 184 3.87 -12.25 -3.50
N GLY A 185 3.01 -12.88 -2.71
CA GLY A 185 2.45 -14.20 -2.99
C GLY A 185 1.68 -14.26 -4.31
N LEU A 186 0.81 -13.27 -4.55
CA LEU A 186 0.07 -13.14 -5.81
C LEU A 186 1.01 -12.98 -7.00
N LEU A 187 2.04 -12.13 -6.88
CA LEU A 187 2.98 -11.86 -7.96
C LEU A 187 3.88 -13.07 -8.24
N VAL A 188 4.29 -13.82 -7.22
CA VAL A 188 5.01 -15.10 -7.38
C VAL A 188 4.15 -16.11 -8.14
N MET A 189 2.88 -16.24 -7.77
CA MET A 189 1.93 -17.12 -8.47
C MET A 189 1.77 -16.73 -9.94
N VAL A 190 1.55 -15.45 -10.22
CA VAL A 190 1.47 -14.90 -11.59
C VAL A 190 2.77 -15.16 -12.34
N SER A 191 3.92 -14.96 -11.71
CA SER A 191 5.24 -15.16 -12.31
C SER A 191 5.49 -16.61 -12.72
N GLN A 192 4.97 -17.57 -11.96
CA GLN A 192 5.06 -19.00 -12.27
C GLN A 192 4.08 -19.42 -13.36
N LYS A 193 2.81 -18.99 -13.28
CA LYS A 193 1.75 -19.41 -14.20
C LYS A 193 1.78 -18.71 -15.55
N SER A 194 2.43 -17.55 -15.66
CA SER A 194 2.63 -16.81 -16.91
C SER A 194 3.80 -17.31 -17.76
N LYS A 195 4.60 -18.29 -17.29
CA LYS A 195 5.69 -18.86 -18.10
C LYS A 195 5.13 -19.83 -19.15
N PRO A 196 5.63 -19.80 -20.40
CA PRO A 196 5.28 -20.82 -21.38
C PRO A 196 5.76 -22.19 -20.90
N GLN A 197 4.84 -23.17 -20.89
CA GLN A 197 5.20 -24.53 -20.51
C GLN A 197 5.84 -25.23 -21.71
N THR A 198 7.11 -25.57 -21.58
CA THR A 198 7.77 -26.53 -22.47
C THR A 198 7.22 -27.91 -22.16
N ASN A 199 6.17 -28.30 -22.88
CA ASN A 199 5.68 -29.66 -22.87
C ASN A 199 6.74 -30.50 -23.61
N LEU A 200 7.65 -31.13 -22.86
CA LEU A 200 8.48 -32.20 -23.38
C LEU A 200 7.54 -33.36 -23.69
N VAL A 201 6.98 -33.36 -24.91
CA VAL A 201 6.31 -34.54 -25.44
C VAL A 201 7.41 -35.60 -25.59
N ILE A 202 7.58 -36.41 -24.56
CA ILE A 202 8.44 -37.60 -24.63
C ILE A 202 7.74 -38.51 -25.65
N PRO A 203 8.32 -38.73 -26.84
CA PRO A 203 7.70 -39.63 -27.81
C PRO A 203 7.59 -41.01 -27.17
N SER A 204 6.37 -41.48 -26.94
CA SER A 204 6.13 -42.82 -26.40
C SER A 204 6.65 -43.85 -27.40
N ALA A 205 7.70 -44.57 -27.02
CA ALA A 205 8.29 -45.65 -27.83
C ALA A 205 7.27 -46.77 -28.16
N PHE A 206 6.18 -46.87 -27.40
CA PHE A 206 5.13 -47.87 -27.60
C PHE A 206 4.25 -47.64 -28.83
N HIS A 207 4.34 -46.49 -29.51
CA HIS A 207 3.56 -46.20 -30.72
C HIS A 207 4.36 -46.43 -32.03
N GLN A 208 5.65 -46.78 -31.96
CA GLN A 208 6.47 -47.02 -33.15
C GLN A 208 6.45 -48.47 -33.67
N GLN A 209 5.86 -49.43 -32.94
CA GLN A 209 5.98 -50.85 -33.26
C GLN A 209 4.86 -51.47 -34.11
N ASN A 210 3.87 -50.70 -34.61
CA ASN A 210 2.85 -51.24 -35.51
C ASN A 210 2.83 -50.49 -36.85
N LYS A 211 3.87 -50.72 -37.67
CA LYS A 211 3.70 -50.71 -39.13
C LYS A 211 3.71 -52.16 -39.62
N PRO A 212 2.56 -52.74 -40.00
CA PRO A 212 2.54 -54.05 -40.63
C PRO A 212 3.11 -53.91 -42.04
N GLY A 213 4.15 -54.69 -42.37
CA GLY A 213 4.58 -54.88 -43.75
C GLY A 213 5.98 -54.40 -44.14
N GLN A 214 7.00 -54.58 -43.29
CA GLN A 214 8.40 -54.64 -43.76
C GLN A 214 9.13 -55.82 -43.14
N HIS A 215 8.85 -57.02 -43.65
CA HIS A 215 9.80 -57.92 -44.29
C HIS A 215 9.06 -59.13 -44.87
#